data_AF-A0A329T5Y7-F1
#
_entry.id   AF-A0A329T5Y7-F1
#
_cell.length_a   1.000
_cell.length_b   1.000
_cell.length_c   1.000
_cell.angle_alpha   90.00
_cell.angle_beta   90.00
_cell.angle_gamma   90.00
#
_symmetry.space_group_name_H-M   'P 1'
#
loop_
_entity.id
_entity.type
_entity.pdbx_description
1 polymer ?
#
loop_
_entity_poly.entity_id
_entity_poly.type
_entity_poly.pdbx_seq_one_letter_code
_entity_poly.pdbx_strand_id
1 'polypeptide(L)'
;MSADESELEEEEDGSTRLRDRARSAFQEQRQQASEGSTRLRDRATTAFQQRRQQAQRAREAIAEQRDVFAGALELDAGNIEPIQLDQRGSEFGFVPDETGRDELAMDFAADRPFVEPADTLVDADPREGVQTRTDPDATDEIAARARSETAADTDFIQGRDLDVEVGPGGVSGIEVADDRRDDVADRTRQELAEDDEFAEPGDFSADVSAQGIERAGLSDQGARRRAGRQFAAETPLREAGPDDVTATDDGFTLDAEAQRRVAARQFEADLEPFGAGELDPSSDIRETGDGFGLAEGPTREVAADQLSDQVGDTVDPADVELEPSDGGFEATFERRRR
;
A
#
# COMPACT_ATOMS: atom_id res chain seq x y z
N MET A 1 -97.53 50.39 5.06
CA MET A 1 -97.93 50.38 3.64
C MET A 1 -97.88 48.91 3.23
N SER A 2 -98.86 48.06 3.55
CA SER A 2 -100.33 48.23 3.71
C SER A 2 -101.09 48.24 2.38
N ALA A 3 -102.20 47.48 2.37
CA ALA A 3 -103.31 47.47 1.41
C ALA A 3 -103.03 46.92 0.01
N ASP A 4 -103.93 46.18 -0.65
CA ASP A 4 -105.15 45.43 -0.25
C ASP A 4 -105.19 44.17 -1.18
N GLU A 5 -105.83 43.03 -0.92
CA GLU A 5 -107.23 42.72 -0.51
C GLU A 5 -108.25 43.03 -1.63
N SER A 6 -109.44 42.38 -1.61
CA SER A 6 -110.39 42.20 -2.75
C SER A 6 -110.01 41.06 -3.73
N GLU A 7 -110.75 39.95 -3.95
CA GLU A 7 -112.16 39.58 -3.63
C GLU A 7 -113.21 40.53 -4.28
N LEU A 8 -114.26 40.12 -5.01
CA LEU A 8 -114.78 38.83 -5.53
C LEU A 8 -115.06 39.01 -7.07
N GLU A 9 -115.97 38.38 -7.85
CA GLU A 9 -117.05 37.38 -7.64
C GLU A 9 -117.44 36.67 -8.98
N GLU A 10 -118.01 35.46 -8.84
CA GLU A 10 -119.00 34.66 -9.61
C GLU A 10 -119.44 34.90 -11.10
N GLU A 11 -119.68 33.74 -11.77
CA GLU A 11 -120.81 33.38 -12.70
C GLU A 11 -120.98 34.03 -14.11
N GLU A 12 -121.61 33.39 -15.12
CA GLU A 12 -122.26 32.06 -15.24
C GLU A 12 -122.09 31.39 -16.65
N ASP A 13 -122.70 30.21 -16.80
CA ASP A 13 -122.74 29.20 -17.90
C ASP A 13 -122.66 29.65 -19.39
N GLY A 14 -122.21 28.74 -20.28
CA GLY A 14 -121.82 29.07 -21.66
C GLY A 14 -121.61 27.94 -22.68
N SER A 15 -122.49 26.93 -22.74
CA SER A 15 -122.66 25.99 -23.87
C SER A 15 -121.60 24.89 -24.10
N THR A 16 -122.05 23.63 -24.04
CA THR A 16 -121.26 22.45 -24.44
C THR A 16 -121.44 22.10 -25.91
N ARG A 17 -120.32 21.84 -26.62
CA ARG A 17 -120.06 20.66 -27.51
C ARG A 17 -118.97 20.92 -28.57
N LEU A 18 -118.29 19.82 -28.96
CA LEU A 18 -117.52 19.65 -30.22
C LEU A 18 -116.27 20.53 -30.41
N ARG A 19 -115.19 20.25 -29.66
CA ARG A 19 -113.81 20.29 -30.22
C ARG A 19 -112.77 19.35 -29.60
N ASP A 20 -113.20 18.29 -28.93
CA ASP A 20 -112.34 17.19 -28.49
C ASP A 20 -111.79 16.37 -29.67
N ARG A 21 -110.61 16.75 -30.19
CA ARG A 21 -109.72 15.79 -30.91
C ARG A 21 -108.25 16.17 -31.13
N ALA A 22 -107.74 17.28 -30.57
CA ALA A 22 -106.45 17.83 -31.02
C ALA A 22 -105.48 18.30 -29.91
N ARG A 23 -105.55 17.77 -28.67
CA ARG A 23 -104.63 18.16 -27.58
C ARG A 23 -104.01 17.06 -26.70
N SER A 24 -104.48 15.81 -26.71
CA SER A 24 -103.92 14.74 -25.87
C SER A 24 -102.51 14.30 -26.27
N ALA A 25 -102.25 14.12 -27.57
CA ALA A 25 -101.03 13.51 -28.09
C ALA A 25 -99.71 14.23 -27.71
N PHE A 26 -99.75 15.52 -27.36
CA PHE A 26 -98.54 16.30 -27.04
C PHE A 26 -98.20 16.37 -25.54
N GLN A 27 -99.11 15.92 -24.65
CA GLN A 27 -98.83 15.85 -23.21
C GLN A 27 -98.40 14.45 -22.76
N GLU A 28 -98.98 13.38 -23.31
CA GLU A 28 -98.57 12.00 -23.00
C GLU A 28 -97.10 11.73 -23.39
N GLN A 29 -96.66 12.23 -24.55
CA GLN A 29 -95.27 12.10 -25.01
C GLN A 29 -94.26 12.80 -24.09
N ARG A 30 -94.69 13.77 -23.28
CA ARG A 30 -93.81 14.47 -22.32
C ARG A 30 -93.73 13.81 -20.94
N GLN A 31 -94.68 12.93 -20.60
CA GLN A 31 -94.64 12.13 -19.36
C GLN A 31 -94.01 10.75 -19.56
N GLN A 32 -94.17 10.12 -20.73
CA GLN A 32 -93.41 8.91 -21.08
C GLN A 32 -91.89 9.16 -21.19
N ALA A 33 -91.47 10.42 -21.36
CA ALA A 33 -90.06 10.81 -21.34
C ALA A 33 -89.41 10.78 -19.94
N SER A 34 -90.20 10.81 -18.85
CA SER A 34 -89.67 10.82 -17.47
C SER A 34 -89.44 9.43 -16.86
N GLU A 35 -90.13 8.38 -17.33
CA GLU A 35 -90.08 7.04 -16.70
C GLU A 35 -89.14 6.05 -17.42
N GLY A 36 -88.55 6.44 -18.56
CA GLY A 36 -87.58 5.62 -19.31
C GLY A 36 -86.11 5.75 -18.88
N SER A 37 -85.79 6.56 -17.87
CA SER A 37 -84.43 7.12 -17.66
C SER A 37 -83.63 6.54 -16.47
N THR A 38 -83.80 5.24 -16.15
CA THR A 38 -83.12 4.57 -15.01
C THR A 38 -82.26 3.36 -15.39
N ARG A 39 -82.01 3.12 -16.68
CA ARG A 39 -81.16 2.01 -17.18
C ARG A 39 -80.05 2.41 -18.17
N LEU A 40 -79.51 3.63 -18.03
CA LEU A 40 -78.27 4.06 -18.70
C LEU A 40 -77.32 4.77 -17.72
N ARG A 41 -76.95 4.05 -16.65
CA ARG A 41 -75.82 4.43 -15.77
C ARG A 41 -74.68 3.42 -15.75
N ASP A 42 -74.77 2.35 -16.55
CA ASP A 42 -73.60 1.53 -16.87
C ASP A 42 -72.68 2.30 -17.80
N ARG A 43 -71.57 2.75 -17.21
CA ARG A 43 -70.65 3.74 -17.77
C ARG A 43 -69.75 3.08 -18.81
N ALA A 44 -70.28 2.86 -20.01
CA ALA A 44 -69.53 2.33 -21.15
C ALA A 44 -68.28 3.20 -21.40
N THR A 45 -67.10 2.67 -21.03
CA THR A 45 -65.83 3.36 -21.20
C THR A 45 -65.57 3.53 -22.69
N THR A 46 -65.45 4.77 -23.16
CA THR A 46 -65.25 5.02 -24.59
C THR A 46 -63.91 4.43 -25.03
N ALA A 47 -63.76 4.06 -26.31
CA ALA A 47 -62.50 3.51 -26.81
C ALA A 47 -61.27 4.41 -26.52
N PHE A 48 -61.48 5.73 -26.42
CA PHE A 48 -60.49 6.68 -25.96
C PHE A 48 -60.15 6.54 -24.46
N GLN A 49 -61.16 6.38 -23.60
CA GLN A 49 -60.95 6.10 -22.16
C GLN A 49 -60.27 4.73 -21.94
N GLN A 50 -60.64 3.71 -22.72
CA GLN A 50 -60.01 2.38 -22.65
C GLN A 50 -58.53 2.45 -23.07
N ARG A 51 -58.21 3.11 -24.19
CA ARG A 51 -56.81 3.36 -24.60
C ARG A 51 -56.04 4.14 -23.54
N ARG A 52 -56.64 5.16 -22.92
CA ARG A 52 -56.01 5.92 -21.83
C ARG A 52 -55.75 5.06 -20.58
N GLN A 53 -56.67 4.17 -20.22
CA GLN A 53 -56.49 3.22 -19.11
C GLN A 53 -55.43 2.15 -19.42
N GLN A 54 -55.36 1.67 -20.66
CA GLN A 54 -54.31 0.75 -21.11
C GLN A 54 -52.93 1.43 -21.11
N ALA A 55 -52.82 2.64 -21.65
CA ALA A 55 -51.57 3.41 -21.65
C ALA A 55 -51.13 3.83 -20.24
N GLN A 56 -52.07 4.05 -19.32
CA GLN A 56 -51.76 4.28 -17.90
C GLN A 56 -51.20 3.00 -17.25
N ARG A 57 -51.89 1.86 -17.38
CA ARG A 57 -51.41 0.57 -16.84
C ARG A 57 -50.07 0.12 -17.41
N ALA A 58 -49.81 0.39 -18.69
CA ALA A 58 -48.52 0.12 -19.30
C ALA A 58 -47.40 0.96 -18.67
N ARG A 59 -47.65 2.24 -18.38
CA ARG A 59 -46.69 3.10 -17.67
C ARG A 59 -46.49 2.70 -16.21
N GLU A 60 -47.57 2.30 -15.53
CA GLU A 60 -47.52 1.79 -14.16
C GLU A 60 -46.67 0.50 -14.09
N ALA A 61 -46.84 -0.43 -15.04
CA ALA A 61 -46.04 -1.66 -15.13
C ALA A 61 -44.57 -1.40 -15.54
N ILE A 62 -44.30 -0.46 -16.45
CA ILE A 62 -42.93 -0.06 -16.82
C ILE A 62 -42.23 0.58 -15.62
N ALA A 63 -42.92 1.41 -14.83
CA ALA A 63 -42.37 1.98 -13.59
C ALA A 63 -42.08 0.88 -12.56
N GLU A 64 -43.02 -0.02 -12.29
CA GLU A 64 -42.82 -1.16 -11.37
C GLU A 64 -41.63 -2.04 -11.78
N GLN A 65 -41.46 -2.32 -13.08
CA GLN A 65 -40.31 -3.09 -13.59
C GLN A 65 -39.00 -2.32 -13.50
N ARG A 66 -39.01 -1.00 -13.78
CA ARG A 66 -37.86 -0.12 -13.65
C ARG A 66 -37.39 -0.01 -12.20
N ASP A 67 -38.32 0.15 -11.27
CA ASP A 67 -38.03 0.27 -9.84
C ASP A 67 -37.46 -1.07 -9.29
N VAL A 68 -37.91 -2.22 -9.81
CA VAL A 68 -37.31 -3.55 -9.54
C VAL A 68 -35.91 -3.70 -10.16
N PHE A 69 -35.68 -3.18 -11.37
CA PHE A 69 -34.36 -3.21 -12.02
C PHE A 69 -33.35 -2.32 -11.30
N ALA A 70 -33.75 -1.09 -10.95
CA ALA A 70 -32.94 -0.16 -10.17
C ALA A 70 -32.52 -0.76 -8.83
N GLY A 71 -33.48 -1.33 -8.07
CA GLY A 71 -33.20 -2.01 -6.81
C GLY A 71 -32.41 -3.32 -6.92
N ALA A 72 -32.20 -3.86 -8.12
CA ALA A 72 -31.29 -4.99 -8.38
C ALA A 72 -29.85 -4.54 -8.72
N LEU A 73 -29.65 -3.25 -8.98
CA LEU A 73 -28.36 -2.58 -9.19
C LEU A 73 -28.03 -1.61 -8.03
N GLU A 74 -28.87 -1.55 -7.00
CA GLU A 74 -28.84 -0.63 -5.85
C GLU A 74 -28.94 0.88 -6.21
N LEU A 75 -29.35 1.20 -7.45
CA LEU A 75 -29.52 2.55 -7.99
C LEU A 75 -30.89 3.18 -7.68
N ASP A 76 -31.00 4.51 -7.78
CA ASP A 76 -32.31 5.18 -7.81
C ASP A 76 -33.02 4.92 -9.15
N ALA A 77 -34.33 4.70 -9.11
CA ALA A 77 -35.10 4.40 -10.31
C ALA A 77 -35.19 5.58 -11.30
N GLY A 78 -34.90 6.81 -10.87
CA GLY A 78 -34.70 7.97 -11.73
C GLY A 78 -33.57 7.77 -12.74
N ASN A 79 -32.51 7.05 -12.36
CA ASN A 79 -31.26 6.88 -13.12
C ASN A 79 -31.32 5.71 -14.13
N ILE A 80 -32.52 5.18 -14.42
CA ILE A 80 -32.75 4.04 -15.31
C ILE A 80 -33.67 4.44 -16.48
N GLU A 81 -33.18 4.29 -17.71
CA GLU A 81 -33.96 4.54 -18.93
C GLU A 81 -34.66 3.26 -19.46
N PRO A 82 -35.98 3.31 -19.75
CA PRO A 82 -36.70 2.20 -20.38
C PRO A 82 -36.53 2.19 -21.91
N ILE A 83 -35.79 1.20 -22.43
CA ILE A 83 -35.52 1.04 -23.87
C ILE A 83 -36.57 0.15 -24.52
N GLN A 84 -37.24 0.64 -25.56
CA GLN A 84 -38.25 -0.11 -26.31
C GLN A 84 -37.60 -1.18 -27.22
N LEU A 85 -37.86 -2.46 -26.96
CA LEU A 85 -37.20 -3.59 -27.62
C LEU A 85 -37.90 -4.08 -28.90
N ASP A 86 -39.18 -3.73 -29.09
CA ASP A 86 -40.00 -4.16 -30.22
C ASP A 86 -40.67 -2.99 -30.96
N GLN A 87 -41.10 -3.21 -32.21
CA GLN A 87 -41.72 -2.15 -33.03
C GLN A 87 -43.16 -1.77 -32.61
N ARG A 88 -43.77 -2.45 -31.63
CA ARG A 88 -45.17 -2.27 -31.24
C ARG A 88 -45.33 -1.57 -29.87
N GLY A 89 -44.25 -1.33 -29.14
CA GLY A 89 -44.29 -0.73 -27.80
C GLY A 89 -44.92 -1.66 -26.77
N SER A 90 -44.63 -2.95 -26.90
CA SER A 90 -45.14 -4.04 -26.04
C SER A 90 -44.03 -4.73 -25.25
N GLU A 91 -42.76 -4.57 -25.65
CA GLU A 91 -41.58 -5.14 -25.01
C GLU A 91 -40.59 -4.02 -24.69
N PHE A 92 -40.10 -4.00 -23.44
CA PHE A 92 -39.15 -3.02 -22.93
C PHE A 92 -38.05 -3.73 -22.15
N GLY A 93 -36.85 -3.20 -22.26
CA GLY A 93 -35.73 -3.47 -21.37
C GLY A 93 -35.33 -2.19 -20.64
N PHE A 94 -34.31 -2.29 -19.80
CA PHE A 94 -33.86 -1.19 -18.94
C PHE A 94 -32.34 -1.12 -18.97
N VAL A 95 -31.81 0.11 -18.98
CA VAL A 95 -30.36 0.37 -18.82
C VAL A 95 -30.16 1.56 -17.88
N PRO A 96 -29.04 1.62 -17.15
CA PRO A 96 -28.65 2.84 -16.45
C PRO A 96 -28.36 3.97 -17.45
N ASP A 97 -28.77 5.19 -17.10
CA ASP A 97 -28.43 6.41 -17.81
C ASP A 97 -26.99 6.87 -17.46
N GLU A 98 -26.61 8.10 -17.84
CA GLU A 98 -25.29 8.67 -17.55
C GLU A 98 -25.01 8.70 -16.03
N THR A 99 -26.00 9.11 -15.22
CA THR A 99 -25.87 9.18 -13.75
C THR A 99 -25.80 7.78 -13.14
N GLY A 100 -26.64 6.85 -13.62
CA GLY A 100 -26.64 5.47 -13.13
C GLY A 100 -25.38 4.68 -13.52
N ARG A 101 -24.69 5.08 -14.60
CA ARG A 101 -23.37 4.53 -14.98
C ARG A 101 -22.27 5.11 -14.10
N ASP A 102 -22.30 6.42 -13.85
CA ASP A 102 -21.34 7.08 -12.96
C ASP A 102 -21.43 6.51 -11.53
N GLU A 103 -22.63 6.28 -11.00
CA GLU A 103 -22.86 5.61 -9.70
C GLU A 103 -22.27 4.18 -9.69
N LEU A 104 -22.60 3.34 -10.67
CA LEU A 104 -22.03 1.99 -10.78
C LEU A 104 -20.51 1.96 -10.95
N ALA A 105 -19.93 2.96 -11.60
CA ALA A 105 -18.48 3.09 -11.76
C ALA A 105 -17.81 3.51 -10.45
N MET A 106 -18.42 4.41 -9.68
CA MET A 106 -17.95 4.80 -8.35
C MET A 106 -18.00 3.64 -7.36
N ASP A 107 -19.11 2.90 -7.30
CA ASP A 107 -19.26 1.76 -6.39
C ASP A 107 -18.31 0.60 -6.75
N PHE A 108 -18.07 0.37 -8.05
CA PHE A 108 -17.09 -0.62 -8.49
C PHE A 108 -15.65 -0.19 -8.11
N ALA A 109 -15.29 1.07 -8.27
CA ALA A 109 -13.98 1.58 -7.89
C ALA A 109 -13.76 1.57 -6.35
N ALA A 110 -14.79 1.88 -5.57
CA ALA A 110 -14.68 2.04 -4.11
C ALA A 110 -14.14 0.79 -3.36
N ASP A 111 -14.48 -0.41 -3.83
CA ASP A 111 -14.02 -1.69 -3.26
C ASP A 111 -12.68 -2.18 -3.86
N ARG A 112 -12.05 -1.42 -4.77
CA ARG A 112 -10.92 -1.89 -5.61
C ARG A 112 -9.69 -0.96 -5.51
N PRO A 113 -8.64 -1.37 -4.78
CA PRO A 113 -7.37 -0.65 -4.75
C PRO A 113 -6.86 -0.35 -6.17
N PHE A 114 -6.34 0.87 -6.34
CA PHE A 114 -5.75 1.39 -7.59
C PHE A 114 -6.70 1.50 -8.80
N VAL A 115 -8.01 1.29 -8.64
CA VAL A 115 -9.02 1.50 -9.69
C VAL A 115 -9.76 2.81 -9.42
N GLU A 116 -9.75 3.72 -10.39
CA GLU A 116 -10.58 4.93 -10.38
C GLU A 116 -11.92 4.68 -11.10
N PRO A 117 -12.97 5.49 -10.84
CA PRO A 117 -14.25 5.38 -11.58
C PRO A 117 -14.07 5.56 -13.09
N ALA A 118 -13.06 6.33 -13.51
CA ALA A 118 -12.71 6.51 -14.92
C ALA A 118 -12.11 5.25 -15.58
N ASP A 119 -11.54 4.32 -14.81
CA ASP A 119 -10.97 3.07 -15.32
C ASP A 119 -12.03 1.95 -15.44
N THR A 120 -13.32 2.29 -15.30
CA THR A 120 -14.41 1.32 -15.14
C THR A 120 -15.39 1.37 -16.30
N LEU A 121 -15.56 0.22 -16.97
CA LEU A 121 -16.50 0.01 -18.07
C LEU A 121 -17.82 -0.58 -17.55
N VAL A 122 -18.88 0.23 -17.58
CA VAL A 122 -20.27 -0.21 -17.36
C VAL A 122 -20.89 -0.58 -18.70
N ASP A 123 -20.82 -1.88 -19.06
CA ASP A 123 -21.52 -2.42 -20.22
C ASP A 123 -22.99 -2.65 -19.86
N ALA A 124 -23.91 -2.30 -20.76
CA ALA A 124 -25.35 -2.25 -20.46
C ALA A 124 -26.21 -2.44 -21.71
N ASP A 125 -26.70 -3.66 -21.92
CA ASP A 125 -27.64 -4.03 -22.98
C ASP A 125 -29.04 -4.30 -22.39
N PRO A 126 -30.12 -3.74 -22.97
CA PRO A 126 -31.48 -3.87 -22.43
C PRO A 126 -32.08 -5.28 -22.51
N ARG A 127 -31.36 -6.29 -23.02
CA ARG A 127 -31.74 -7.71 -23.06
C ARG A 127 -30.77 -8.60 -22.31
N GLU A 128 -29.47 -8.31 -22.38
CA GLU A 128 -28.42 -9.14 -21.75
C GLU A 128 -28.09 -8.69 -20.31
N GLY A 129 -28.41 -7.45 -19.94
CA GLY A 129 -28.28 -6.91 -18.59
C GLY A 129 -27.17 -5.86 -18.47
N VAL A 130 -26.66 -5.68 -17.25
CA VAL A 130 -25.57 -4.74 -16.93
C VAL A 130 -24.38 -5.52 -16.39
N GLN A 131 -23.19 -5.20 -16.87
CA GLN A 131 -21.93 -5.75 -16.37
C GLN A 131 -20.92 -4.62 -16.16
N THR A 132 -20.61 -4.33 -14.91
CA THR A 132 -19.50 -3.45 -14.54
C THR A 132 -18.20 -4.25 -14.42
N ARG A 133 -17.12 -3.75 -15.00
CA ARG A 133 -15.78 -4.34 -14.99
C ARG A 133 -14.71 -3.25 -15.18
N THR A 134 -13.47 -3.57 -14.85
CA THR A 134 -12.31 -2.78 -15.29
C THR A 134 -12.31 -2.66 -16.82
N ASP A 135 -12.08 -1.46 -17.34
CA ASP A 135 -11.93 -1.23 -18.77
C ASP A 135 -10.62 -1.88 -19.27
N PRO A 136 -10.66 -2.75 -20.28
CA PRO A 136 -9.46 -3.33 -20.88
C PRO A 136 -8.43 -2.31 -21.37
N ASP A 137 -8.85 -1.12 -21.82
CA ASP A 137 -7.93 -0.10 -22.33
C ASP A 137 -7.27 0.71 -21.19
N ALA A 138 -7.77 0.60 -19.95
CA ALA A 138 -7.21 1.25 -18.75
C ALA A 138 -6.25 0.37 -17.93
N THR A 139 -6.05 -0.90 -18.31
CA THR A 139 -5.28 -1.86 -17.49
C THR A 139 -3.81 -1.46 -17.30
N ASP A 140 -3.18 -0.85 -18.31
CA ASP A 140 -1.81 -0.34 -18.20
C ASP A 140 -1.70 0.85 -17.22
N GLU A 141 -2.74 1.69 -17.14
CA GLU A 141 -2.78 2.86 -16.24
C GLU A 141 -3.01 2.42 -14.79
N ILE A 142 -3.94 1.49 -14.54
CA ILE A 142 -4.11 0.83 -13.23
C ILE A 142 -2.80 0.16 -12.80
N ALA A 143 -2.14 -0.58 -13.70
CA ALA A 143 -0.88 -1.25 -13.39
C ALA A 143 0.25 -0.25 -13.07
N ALA A 144 0.30 0.89 -13.76
CA ALA A 144 1.25 1.97 -13.44
C ALA A 144 0.96 2.65 -12.10
N ARG A 145 -0.32 2.91 -11.80
CA ARG A 145 -0.80 3.47 -10.52
C ARG A 145 -0.44 2.54 -9.35
N ALA A 146 -0.79 1.26 -9.44
CA ALA A 146 -0.48 0.22 -8.46
C ALA A 146 1.02 0.06 -8.20
N ARG A 147 1.85 0.06 -9.26
CA ARG A 147 3.33 0.06 -9.14
C ARG A 147 3.85 1.30 -8.42
N SER A 148 3.32 2.47 -8.72
CA SER A 148 3.79 3.74 -8.18
C SER A 148 3.42 3.93 -6.70
N GLU A 149 2.23 3.52 -6.29
CA GLU A 149 1.77 3.61 -4.91
C GLU A 149 2.45 2.55 -4.04
N THR A 150 2.48 1.28 -4.46
CA THR A 150 3.13 0.20 -3.71
C THR A 150 4.63 0.45 -3.47
N ALA A 151 5.33 1.03 -4.45
CA ALA A 151 6.73 1.40 -4.32
C ALA A 151 6.96 2.73 -3.56
N ALA A 152 5.93 3.52 -3.27
CA ALA A 152 6.04 4.67 -2.37
C ALA A 152 5.93 4.26 -0.89
N ASP A 153 5.21 3.17 -0.61
CA ASP A 153 5.01 2.61 0.73
C ASP A 153 6.04 1.53 1.13
N THR A 154 6.99 1.16 0.24
CA THR A 154 7.95 0.07 0.46
C THR A 154 9.40 0.52 0.28
N ASP A 155 10.21 0.44 1.33
CA ASP A 155 11.65 0.76 1.29
C ASP A 155 12.40 -0.09 0.24
N PHE A 156 13.44 0.50 -0.37
CA PHE A 156 14.35 -0.09 -1.38
C PHE A 156 13.70 -0.58 -2.69
N ILE A 157 12.39 -0.82 -2.77
CA ILE A 157 11.70 -1.32 -3.98
C ILE A 157 11.24 -0.13 -4.85
N GLN A 158 11.41 -0.25 -6.18
CA GLN A 158 10.95 0.77 -7.13
C GLN A 158 9.83 0.19 -7.99
N GLY A 159 8.92 1.03 -8.50
CA GLY A 159 7.76 0.57 -9.30
C GLY A 159 8.12 -0.22 -10.57
N ARG A 160 9.37 -0.12 -11.04
CA ARG A 160 9.95 -0.92 -12.15
C ARG A 160 10.42 -2.32 -11.75
N ASP A 161 10.40 -2.65 -10.46
CA ASP A 161 10.73 -3.97 -9.92
C ASP A 161 9.48 -4.80 -9.62
N LEU A 162 8.30 -4.19 -9.73
CA LEU A 162 7.00 -4.78 -9.43
C LEU A 162 6.29 -5.18 -10.74
N ASP A 163 5.84 -6.43 -10.79
CA ASP A 163 4.80 -6.88 -11.72
C ASP A 163 3.42 -6.78 -11.08
N VAL A 164 2.43 -6.46 -11.89
CA VAL A 164 1.03 -6.24 -11.48
C VAL A 164 0.12 -6.97 -12.46
N GLU A 165 -0.71 -7.87 -11.95
CA GLU A 165 -1.78 -8.50 -12.71
C GLU A 165 -3.06 -7.66 -12.55
N VAL A 166 -3.61 -7.19 -13.68
CA VAL A 166 -4.89 -6.46 -13.73
C VAL A 166 -5.88 -7.27 -14.56
N GLY A 167 -7.00 -7.64 -13.94
CA GLY A 167 -8.09 -8.37 -14.59
C GLY A 167 -9.38 -7.56 -14.67
N PRO A 168 -10.47 -8.14 -15.18
CA PRO A 168 -11.79 -7.49 -15.25
C PRO A 168 -12.39 -7.07 -13.89
N GLY A 169 -11.79 -7.50 -12.78
CA GLY A 169 -12.20 -7.18 -11.42
C GLY A 169 -11.28 -6.21 -10.67
N GLY A 170 -10.32 -5.56 -11.36
CA GLY A 170 -9.25 -4.76 -10.76
C GLY A 170 -7.92 -5.51 -10.67
N VAL A 171 -7.02 -5.02 -9.83
CA VAL A 171 -5.73 -5.68 -9.54
C VAL A 171 -5.96 -7.01 -8.81
N SER A 172 -5.41 -8.10 -9.34
CA SER A 172 -5.45 -9.45 -8.73
C SER A 172 -4.17 -9.84 -8.00
N GLY A 173 -3.04 -9.20 -8.31
CA GLY A 173 -1.76 -9.43 -7.63
C GLY A 173 -0.74 -8.33 -7.92
N ILE A 174 0.16 -8.11 -6.95
CA ILE A 174 1.35 -7.26 -7.07
C ILE A 174 2.50 -8.08 -6.48
N GLU A 175 3.57 -8.29 -7.24
CA GLU A 175 4.72 -9.09 -6.82
C GLU A 175 6.03 -8.47 -7.30
N VAL A 176 7.14 -8.70 -6.59
CA VAL A 176 8.47 -8.38 -7.12
C VAL A 176 8.80 -9.37 -8.24
N ALA A 177 8.99 -8.85 -9.44
CA ALA A 177 9.20 -9.65 -10.65
C ALA A 177 10.48 -10.51 -10.55
N ASP A 178 10.43 -11.74 -11.07
CA ASP A 178 11.47 -12.77 -10.87
C ASP A 178 12.88 -12.28 -11.27
N ASP A 179 13.01 -11.55 -12.39
CA ASP A 179 14.29 -11.02 -12.89
C ASP A 179 14.75 -9.73 -12.20
N ARG A 180 13.90 -9.14 -11.35
CA ARG A 180 14.16 -7.89 -10.64
C ARG A 180 14.63 -8.10 -9.20
N ARG A 181 14.50 -9.33 -8.65
CA ARG A 181 14.82 -9.63 -7.24
C ARG A 181 16.31 -9.45 -6.90
N ASP A 182 17.21 -9.87 -7.79
CA ASP A 182 18.66 -9.63 -7.61
C ASP A 182 18.97 -8.12 -7.64
N ASP A 183 18.33 -7.37 -8.54
CA ASP A 183 18.44 -5.90 -8.68
C ASP A 183 17.90 -5.12 -7.45
N VAL A 184 16.94 -5.70 -6.72
CA VAL A 184 16.42 -5.17 -5.44
C VAL A 184 17.35 -5.57 -4.30
N ALA A 185 17.85 -6.81 -4.27
CA ALA A 185 18.78 -7.29 -3.26
C ALA A 185 20.10 -6.50 -3.30
N ASP A 186 20.70 -6.31 -4.48
CA ASP A 186 21.93 -5.52 -4.66
C ASP A 186 21.76 -4.07 -4.21
N ARG A 187 20.60 -3.47 -4.47
CA ARG A 187 20.28 -2.10 -4.07
C ARG A 187 20.07 -1.96 -2.56
N THR A 188 19.30 -2.86 -1.96
CA THR A 188 19.11 -2.95 -0.50
C THR A 188 20.46 -3.06 0.20
N ARG A 189 21.39 -3.86 -0.35
CA ARG A 189 22.76 -4.00 0.18
C ARG A 189 23.66 -2.78 -0.05
N GLN A 190 23.40 -1.98 -1.09
CA GLN A 190 24.10 -0.71 -1.31
C GLN A 190 23.63 0.34 -0.30
N GLU A 191 22.32 0.57 -0.20
CA GLU A 191 21.74 1.58 0.69
C GLU A 191 22.06 1.27 2.17
N LEU A 192 21.99 0.00 2.60
CA LEU A 192 22.42 -0.41 3.95
C LEU A 192 23.92 -0.22 4.24
N ALA A 193 24.77 -0.16 3.21
CA ALA A 193 26.20 0.11 3.35
C ALA A 193 26.53 1.61 3.32
N GLU A 194 25.66 2.46 2.79
CA GLU A 194 25.83 3.92 2.82
C GLU A 194 25.60 4.50 4.23
N ASP A 195 24.85 3.78 5.09
CA ASP A 195 24.57 4.15 6.50
C ASP A 195 25.69 3.79 7.50
N ASP A 196 26.71 2.99 7.13
CA ASP A 196 27.77 2.53 8.04
C ASP A 196 29.17 2.65 7.40
N GLU A 197 29.98 3.59 7.89
CA GLU A 197 31.31 3.92 7.34
C GLU A 197 32.31 2.75 7.33
N PHE A 198 32.04 1.68 8.09
CA PHE A 198 32.87 0.47 8.14
C PHE A 198 32.25 -0.71 7.39
N ALA A 199 31.09 -0.59 6.75
CA ALA A 199 30.43 -1.67 6.02
C ALA A 199 30.64 -1.60 4.49
N GLU A 200 30.55 -2.73 3.81
CA GLU A 200 30.52 -2.82 2.35
C GLU A 200 29.27 -3.59 1.90
N PRO A 201 28.73 -3.37 0.68
CA PRO A 201 27.54 -4.10 0.20
C PRO A 201 27.70 -5.63 0.20
N GLY A 202 28.94 -6.14 0.14
CA GLY A 202 29.23 -7.57 0.23
C GLY A 202 29.07 -8.17 1.64
N ASP A 203 28.89 -7.36 2.67
CA ASP A 203 28.69 -7.79 4.06
C ASP A 203 27.23 -8.08 4.41
N PHE A 204 26.32 -7.40 3.71
CA PHE A 204 24.89 -7.58 3.86
C PHE A 204 24.40 -8.80 3.06
N SER A 205 23.37 -9.44 3.59
CA SER A 205 22.49 -10.35 2.87
C SER A 205 21.11 -9.70 2.78
N ALA A 206 20.49 -9.76 1.60
CA ALA A 206 19.10 -9.37 1.39
C ALA A 206 18.38 -10.52 0.69
N ASP A 207 17.37 -11.09 1.34
CA ASP A 207 16.50 -12.12 0.77
C ASP A 207 15.25 -11.43 0.21
N VAL A 208 15.01 -11.60 -1.10
CA VAL A 208 13.87 -11.00 -1.80
C VAL A 208 13.03 -12.13 -2.40
N SER A 209 11.74 -12.13 -2.08
CA SER A 209 10.74 -13.04 -2.64
C SER A 209 9.71 -12.28 -3.49
N ALA A 210 8.69 -12.97 -3.98
CA ALA A 210 7.60 -12.34 -4.71
C ALA A 210 6.86 -11.29 -3.85
N GLN A 211 6.87 -11.43 -2.52
CA GLN A 211 6.16 -10.56 -1.59
C GLN A 211 6.98 -9.33 -1.13
N GLY A 212 8.24 -9.20 -1.56
CA GLY A 212 9.13 -8.11 -1.15
C GLY A 212 10.43 -8.61 -0.50
N ILE A 213 11.04 -7.76 0.33
CA ILE A 213 12.24 -8.09 1.09
C ILE A 213 11.84 -8.82 2.37
N GLU A 214 12.19 -10.09 2.50
CA GLU A 214 11.85 -10.92 3.68
C GLU A 214 12.84 -10.68 4.84
N ARG A 215 14.12 -10.47 4.50
CA ARG A 215 15.20 -10.19 5.45
C ARG A 215 16.25 -9.31 4.77
N ALA A 216 16.76 -8.32 5.48
CA ALA A 216 17.96 -7.59 5.10
C ALA A 216 18.80 -7.25 6.34
N GLY A 217 20.12 -7.30 6.21
CA GLY A 217 21.04 -7.03 7.32
C GLY A 217 22.41 -7.66 7.13
N LEU A 218 23.33 -7.42 8.07
CA LEU A 218 24.67 -8.01 8.06
C LEU A 218 24.60 -9.54 8.16
N SER A 219 25.35 -10.21 7.29
CA SER A 219 25.64 -11.64 7.40
C SER A 219 26.68 -11.92 8.51
N ASP A 220 26.69 -13.12 9.08
CA ASP A 220 27.66 -13.51 10.15
C ASP A 220 29.12 -13.23 9.77
N GLN A 221 29.48 -13.41 8.50
CA GLN A 221 30.83 -13.15 7.99
C GLN A 221 31.03 -11.66 7.68
N GLY A 222 30.00 -10.97 7.18
CA GLY A 222 30.05 -9.54 6.92
C GLY A 222 30.19 -8.71 8.17
N ALA A 223 29.49 -9.07 9.24
CA ALA A 223 29.61 -8.45 10.56
C ALA A 223 31.06 -8.51 11.09
N ARG A 224 31.77 -9.63 10.87
CA ARG A 224 33.21 -9.75 11.21
C ARG A 224 34.11 -8.89 10.35
N ARG A 225 33.87 -8.80 9.03
CA ARG A 225 34.67 -7.92 8.14
C ARG A 225 34.46 -6.44 8.49
N ARG A 226 33.22 -6.06 8.79
CA ARG A 226 32.84 -4.72 9.28
C ARG A 226 33.50 -4.39 10.61
N ALA A 227 33.49 -5.32 11.57
CA ALA A 227 34.24 -5.17 12.83
C ALA A 227 35.76 -5.10 12.61
N GLY A 228 36.33 -5.91 11.72
CA GLY A 228 37.75 -5.87 11.36
C GLY A 228 38.18 -4.52 10.78
N ARG A 229 37.41 -3.95 9.85
CA ARG A 229 37.66 -2.59 9.32
C ARG A 229 37.53 -1.51 10.39
N GLN A 230 36.56 -1.61 11.31
CA GLN A 230 36.49 -0.71 12.47
C GLN A 230 37.75 -0.81 13.34
N PHE A 231 38.19 -2.02 13.71
CA PHE A 231 39.42 -2.18 14.51
C PHE A 231 40.68 -1.72 13.76
N ALA A 232 40.75 -1.82 12.44
CA ALA A 232 41.84 -1.28 11.63
C ALA A 232 41.82 0.27 11.54
N ALA A 233 40.69 0.92 11.83
CA ALA A 233 40.60 2.38 11.95
C ALA A 233 40.85 2.88 13.39
N GLU A 234 40.44 2.10 14.40
CA GLU A 234 40.53 2.47 15.83
C GLU A 234 41.85 2.05 16.50
N THR A 235 42.66 1.18 15.88
CA THR A 235 43.93 0.68 16.45
C THR A 235 45.13 0.95 15.52
N PRO A 236 46.39 0.81 16.01
CA PRO A 236 47.59 0.89 15.17
C PRO A 236 47.77 -0.23 14.12
N LEU A 237 46.78 -1.11 13.92
CA LEU A 237 46.81 -2.11 12.86
C LEU A 237 46.55 -1.46 11.50
N ARG A 238 47.34 -1.82 10.48
CA ARG A 238 47.07 -1.39 9.09
C ARG A 238 45.90 -2.14 8.45
N GLU A 239 45.57 -3.33 9.00
CA GLU A 239 44.53 -4.24 8.53
C GLU A 239 44.19 -5.23 9.65
N ALA A 240 42.89 -5.51 9.81
CA ALA A 240 42.37 -6.63 10.60
C ALA A 240 41.24 -7.31 9.81
N GLY A 241 41.39 -8.61 9.58
CA GLY A 241 40.46 -9.44 8.80
C GLY A 241 39.32 -10.05 9.63
N PRO A 242 38.40 -10.80 8.99
CA PRO A 242 37.30 -11.46 9.70
C PRO A 242 37.73 -12.64 10.59
N ASP A 243 38.97 -13.11 10.43
CA ASP A 243 39.58 -14.16 11.25
C ASP A 243 40.26 -13.59 12.52
N ASP A 244 40.64 -12.30 12.50
CA ASP A 244 41.22 -11.57 13.63
C ASP A 244 40.21 -11.18 14.72
N VAL A 245 38.93 -11.52 14.50
CA VAL A 245 37.79 -11.00 15.25
C VAL A 245 36.95 -12.15 15.81
N THR A 246 36.81 -12.18 17.13
CA THR A 246 35.91 -13.11 17.82
C THR A 246 34.65 -12.42 18.29
N ALA A 247 33.53 -13.14 18.28
CA ALA A 247 32.26 -12.66 18.82
C ALA A 247 32.22 -12.79 20.35
N THR A 248 31.49 -11.90 21.00
CA THR A 248 31.24 -11.86 22.45
C THR A 248 29.77 -11.50 22.72
N ASP A 249 29.32 -11.62 23.97
CA ASP A 249 27.95 -11.22 24.34
C ASP A 249 27.68 -9.71 24.11
N ASP A 250 28.75 -8.88 24.14
CA ASP A 250 28.71 -7.44 23.88
C ASP A 250 29.01 -7.06 22.40
N GLY A 251 29.16 -8.05 21.51
CA GLY A 251 29.39 -7.83 20.07
C GLY A 251 30.64 -8.54 19.53
N PHE A 252 31.71 -7.77 19.29
CA PHE A 252 32.96 -8.27 18.71
C PHE A 252 34.19 -7.71 19.44
N THR A 253 35.27 -8.47 19.45
CA THR A 253 36.60 -8.02 19.91
C THR A 253 37.71 -8.63 19.06
N LEU A 254 38.88 -7.99 19.03
CA LEU A 254 40.08 -8.59 18.45
C LEU A 254 40.47 -9.86 19.22
N ASP A 255 40.96 -10.87 18.51
CA ASP A 255 41.47 -12.10 19.11
C ASP A 255 42.85 -11.91 19.78
N ALA A 256 43.35 -12.93 20.47
CA ALA A 256 44.61 -12.84 21.20
C ALA A 256 45.86 -12.69 20.30
N GLU A 257 45.79 -13.00 19.00
CA GLU A 257 46.89 -12.79 18.06
C GLU A 257 46.85 -11.35 17.52
N ALA A 258 45.68 -10.88 17.08
CA ALA A 258 45.48 -9.49 16.68
C ALA A 258 45.75 -8.50 17.82
N GLN A 259 45.40 -8.83 19.06
CA GLN A 259 45.78 -8.03 20.24
C GLN A 259 47.30 -7.99 20.46
N ARG A 260 48.04 -9.09 20.27
CA ARG A 260 49.52 -9.05 20.27
C ARG A 260 50.07 -8.19 19.13
N ARG A 261 49.45 -8.22 17.95
CA ARG A 261 49.80 -7.33 16.82
C ARG A 261 49.56 -5.86 17.17
N VAL A 262 48.49 -5.52 17.90
CA VAL A 262 48.25 -4.16 18.43
C VAL A 262 49.37 -3.76 19.40
N ALA A 263 49.67 -4.60 20.39
CA ALA A 263 50.69 -4.32 21.40
C ALA A 263 52.09 -4.11 20.78
N ALA A 264 52.49 -4.93 19.80
CA ALA A 264 53.74 -4.74 19.05
C ALA A 264 53.80 -3.36 18.39
N ARG A 265 52.73 -2.93 17.69
CA ARG A 265 52.67 -1.63 17.02
C ARG A 265 52.59 -0.44 17.98
N GLN A 266 52.17 -0.66 19.23
CA GLN A 266 52.24 0.33 20.30
C GLN A 266 53.66 0.47 20.85
N PHE A 267 54.34 -0.63 21.16
CA PHE A 267 55.74 -0.58 21.61
C PHE A 267 56.68 0.00 20.54
N GLU A 268 56.46 -0.27 19.25
CA GLU A 268 57.17 0.37 18.12
C GLU A 268 56.86 1.87 17.92
N ALA A 269 55.80 2.40 18.55
CA ALA A 269 55.45 3.81 18.50
C ALA A 269 55.92 4.58 19.74
N ASP A 270 55.94 3.92 20.90
CA ASP A 270 56.25 4.52 22.20
C ASP A 270 57.74 4.36 22.62
N LEU A 271 58.50 3.46 22.00
CA LEU A 271 59.89 3.14 22.37
C LEU A 271 60.86 3.39 21.21
N GLU A 272 61.75 4.37 21.36
CA GLU A 272 62.73 4.79 20.34
C GLU A 272 63.66 3.67 19.78
N PRO A 273 63.99 2.59 20.52
CA PRO A 273 64.79 1.48 19.97
C PRO A 273 64.18 0.71 18.80
N PHE A 274 62.85 0.76 18.57
CA PHE A 274 62.17 -0.11 17.60
C PHE A 274 61.57 0.65 16.41
N GLY A 275 61.83 0.16 15.20
CA GLY A 275 61.18 0.62 13.98
C GLY A 275 59.81 -0.03 13.75
N ALA A 276 58.94 0.66 13.00
CA ALA A 276 57.60 0.16 12.67
C ALA A 276 57.65 -1.08 11.74
N GLY A 277 57.48 -2.27 12.32
CA GLY A 277 57.63 -3.58 11.66
C GLY A 277 58.80 -4.43 12.19
N GLU A 278 59.46 -4.03 13.27
CA GLU A 278 60.64 -4.69 13.83
C GLU A 278 60.30 -5.76 14.89
N LEU A 279 59.23 -5.59 15.67
CA LEU A 279 58.80 -6.59 16.66
C LEU A 279 57.94 -7.68 16.03
N ASP A 280 58.32 -8.96 16.21
CA ASP A 280 57.51 -10.12 15.84
C ASP A 280 56.43 -10.39 16.91
N PRO A 281 55.13 -10.23 16.60
CA PRO A 281 54.04 -10.37 17.58
C PRO A 281 53.86 -11.80 18.13
N SER A 282 54.61 -12.79 17.63
CA SER A 282 54.57 -14.19 18.07
C SER A 282 55.71 -14.59 19.03
N SER A 283 56.86 -13.90 18.99
CA SER A 283 58.00 -14.15 19.89
C SER A 283 58.30 -12.99 20.84
N ASP A 284 58.04 -11.76 20.41
CA ASP A 284 58.60 -10.55 21.03
C ASP A 284 57.58 -9.89 21.97
N ILE A 285 56.32 -10.31 21.88
CA ILE A 285 55.21 -9.91 22.75
C ILE A 285 54.75 -11.11 23.58
N ARG A 286 54.69 -10.93 24.90
CA ARG A 286 54.14 -11.90 25.85
C ARG A 286 52.88 -11.37 26.52
N GLU A 287 52.00 -12.28 26.89
CA GLU A 287 50.85 -12.01 27.75
C GLU A 287 51.32 -11.81 29.20
N THR A 288 50.63 -10.92 29.93
CA THR A 288 50.89 -10.60 31.34
C THR A 288 49.56 -10.58 32.12
N GLY A 289 49.61 -10.45 33.45
CA GLY A 289 48.38 -10.37 34.27
C GLY A 289 47.51 -9.14 33.97
N ASP A 290 48.08 -8.12 33.33
CA ASP A 290 47.48 -6.81 33.07
C ASP A 290 47.36 -6.50 31.57
N GLY A 291 47.63 -7.47 30.69
CA GLY A 291 47.55 -7.33 29.23
C GLY A 291 48.76 -7.93 28.51
N PHE A 292 49.57 -7.09 27.87
CA PHE A 292 50.74 -7.49 27.09
C PHE A 292 52.00 -6.72 27.51
N GLY A 293 53.15 -7.36 27.35
CA GLY A 293 54.47 -6.79 27.61
C GLY A 293 55.52 -7.36 26.67
N LEU A 294 56.70 -6.75 26.64
CA LEU A 294 57.83 -7.24 25.86
C LEU A 294 58.35 -8.58 26.40
N ALA A 295 58.81 -9.44 25.48
CA ALA A 295 59.59 -10.63 25.78
C ALA A 295 61.01 -10.24 26.24
N GLU A 296 61.78 -11.24 26.69
CA GLU A 296 63.07 -11.01 27.35
C GLU A 296 64.10 -10.30 26.45
N GLY A 297 64.19 -10.66 25.17
CA GLY A 297 65.11 -10.04 24.20
C GLY A 297 64.84 -8.54 23.99
N PRO A 298 63.66 -8.16 23.47
CA PRO A 298 63.28 -6.76 23.31
C PRO A 298 63.34 -5.95 24.63
N THR A 299 63.06 -6.57 25.77
CA THR A 299 63.19 -5.88 27.07
C THR A 299 64.66 -5.55 27.39
N ARG A 300 65.63 -6.42 27.06
CA ARG A 300 67.07 -6.11 27.21
C ARG A 300 67.51 -4.98 26.29
N GLU A 301 66.96 -4.88 25.10
CA GLU A 301 67.29 -3.83 24.13
C GLU A 301 66.82 -2.45 24.63
N VAL A 302 65.57 -2.36 25.08
CA VAL A 302 65.02 -1.14 25.72
C VAL A 302 65.78 -0.78 26.99
N ALA A 303 66.14 -1.77 27.82
CA ALA A 303 66.91 -1.53 29.02
C ALA A 303 68.36 -1.08 28.73
N ALA A 304 69.02 -1.64 27.72
CA ALA A 304 70.36 -1.25 27.30
C ALA A 304 70.40 0.18 26.75
N ASP A 305 69.37 0.59 26.00
CA ASP A 305 69.22 1.96 25.51
C ASP A 305 69.05 2.96 26.66
N GLN A 306 68.08 2.72 27.57
CA GLN A 306 67.86 3.54 28.76
C GLN A 306 69.09 3.61 29.68
N LEU A 307 69.83 2.50 29.82
CA LEU A 307 71.08 2.46 30.57
C LEU A 307 72.19 3.25 29.85
N SER A 308 72.28 3.18 28.52
CA SER A 308 73.26 3.93 27.72
C SER A 308 73.13 5.43 27.93
N ASP A 309 71.88 5.92 27.89
CA ASP A 309 71.53 7.32 28.14
C ASP A 309 71.85 7.74 29.59
N GLN A 310 71.57 6.85 30.56
CA GLN A 310 71.88 7.10 31.97
C GLN A 310 73.39 7.15 32.27
N VAL A 311 74.21 6.32 31.62
CA VAL A 311 75.66 6.23 31.89
C VAL A 311 76.54 7.06 30.94
N GLY A 312 75.97 7.58 29.85
CA GLY A 312 76.65 8.37 28.82
C GLY A 312 77.67 7.58 28.00
N ASP A 313 77.45 6.28 27.81
CA ASP A 313 78.36 5.31 27.19
C ASP A 313 77.51 4.11 26.71
N THR A 314 77.78 3.55 25.53
CA THR A 314 76.90 2.51 24.95
C THR A 314 76.96 1.20 25.74
N VAL A 315 75.80 0.71 26.16
CA VAL A 315 75.57 -0.60 26.78
C VAL A 315 75.07 -1.57 25.71
N ASP A 316 75.61 -2.79 25.70
CA ASP A 316 75.18 -3.87 24.81
C ASP A 316 74.01 -4.65 25.47
N PRO A 317 72.91 -4.98 24.75
CA PRO A 317 71.82 -5.80 25.28
C PRO A 317 72.25 -7.15 25.86
N ALA A 318 73.40 -7.69 25.43
CA ALA A 318 73.98 -8.92 25.99
C ALA A 318 74.68 -8.73 27.35
N ASP A 319 75.03 -7.50 27.74
CA ASP A 319 75.58 -7.17 29.07
C ASP A 319 74.47 -6.78 30.09
N VAL A 320 73.18 -6.74 29.69
CA VAL A 320 72.04 -6.51 30.59
C VAL A 320 71.50 -7.83 31.15
N GLU A 321 71.37 -7.91 32.47
CA GLU A 321 70.72 -9.02 33.17
C GLU A 321 69.30 -8.60 33.61
N LEU A 322 68.30 -9.44 33.33
CA LEU A 322 66.90 -9.21 33.68
C LEU A 322 66.45 -10.16 34.79
N GLU A 323 65.91 -9.62 35.88
CA GLU A 323 65.21 -10.38 36.92
C GLU A 323 63.69 -10.29 36.71
N PRO A 324 62.92 -11.41 36.78
CA PRO A 324 61.46 -11.35 36.66
C PRO A 324 60.81 -10.58 37.83
N SER A 325 59.91 -9.65 37.52
CA SER A 325 59.21 -8.81 38.50
C SER A 325 57.69 -8.88 38.34
N ASP A 326 56.93 -8.43 39.35
CA ASP A 326 55.47 -8.37 39.27
C ASP A 326 55.04 -7.46 38.09
N GLY A 327 54.49 -8.08 37.04
CA GLY A 327 54.05 -7.42 35.81
C GLY A 327 55.12 -7.28 34.69
N GLY A 328 56.40 -7.56 34.94
CA GLY A 328 57.47 -7.18 34.00
C GLY A 328 58.80 -7.91 34.16
N PHE A 329 59.88 -7.15 33.98
CA PHE A 329 61.26 -7.51 34.33
C PHE A 329 61.92 -6.27 34.99
N GLU A 330 62.84 -6.49 35.92
CA GLU A 330 63.75 -5.45 36.44
C GLU A 330 65.13 -5.64 35.81
N ALA A 331 65.72 -4.55 35.30
CA ALA A 331 66.97 -4.61 34.53
C ALA A 331 68.18 -4.13 35.36
N THR A 332 69.27 -4.89 35.29
CA THR A 332 70.52 -4.59 36.00
C THR A 332 71.74 -4.70 35.09
N PHE A 333 72.81 -3.96 35.42
CA PHE A 333 74.05 -3.91 34.65
C PHE A 333 75.27 -3.71 35.55
N GLU A 334 76.18 -4.69 35.59
CA GLU A 334 77.46 -4.55 36.28
C GLU A 334 78.52 -3.91 35.37
N ARG A 335 78.78 -2.60 35.55
CA ARG A 335 79.85 -1.90 34.83
C ARG A 335 81.24 -2.45 35.20
N ARG A 336 81.71 -3.46 34.46
CA ARG A 336 83.06 -4.06 34.59
C ARG A 336 84.15 -2.99 34.47
N ARG A 337 84.70 -2.56 35.61
CA ARG A 337 85.84 -1.63 35.65
C ARG A 337 87.06 -2.25 34.97
N ARG A 338 87.53 -1.62 33.89
CA ARG A 338 88.85 -1.87 33.29
C ARG A 338 89.92 -1.02 33.99
#